data_AF-A0A1Y2I0M8-F1
#
_entry.id   AF-A0A1Y2I0M8-F1
#
_cell.length_a   1.000
_cell.length_b   1.000
_cell.length_c   1.000
_cell.angle_alpha   90.00
_cell.angle_beta   90.00
_cell.angle_gamma   90.00
#
_symmetry.space_group_name_H-M   'P 1'
#
loop_
_entity.id
_entity.type
_entity.pdbx_description
1 polymer ?
#
loop_
_entity_poly.entity_id
_entity_poly.type
_entity_poly.pdbx_seq_one_letter_code
_entity_poly.pdbx_strand_id
1 'polypeptide(L)' 'MVAGAANSAVKDRPSTASSTQHIPCKFYRSGQCQAGDKCSFSHATEQPASPLYCKYYAKGHCKFGSKCALPHI' A
#
# COMPACT_ATOMS: atom_id res chain seq x y z
N MET A 1 -10.96 -25.74 -20.62
CA MET A 1 -11.35 -25.13 -19.33
C MET A 1 -10.22 -24.19 -18.95
N VAL A 2 -10.48 -22.89 -19.03
CA VAL A 2 -9.51 -21.78 -18.98
C VAL A 2 -8.94 -21.57 -17.58
N ALA A 3 -7.63 -21.28 -17.48
CA ALA A 3 -7.06 -20.59 -16.32
C ALA A 3 -5.83 -19.76 -16.77
N GLY A 4 -6.07 -18.48 -17.06
CA GLY A 4 -5.02 -17.46 -17.13
C GLY A 4 -5.13 -16.58 -15.89
N ALA A 5 -4.08 -16.54 -15.06
CA ALA A 5 -3.98 -15.64 -13.92
C ALA A 5 -2.66 -14.86 -14.02
N ALA A 6 -2.73 -13.68 -14.65
CA ALA A 6 -1.67 -12.69 -14.63
C ALA A 6 -1.59 -12.08 -13.22
N ASN A 7 -0.48 -12.33 -12.51
CA ASN A 7 -0.17 -11.63 -11.27
C ASN A 7 0.68 -10.39 -11.62
N SER A 8 0.04 -9.22 -11.60
CA SER A 8 0.68 -7.92 -11.79
C SER A 8 1.54 -7.56 -10.59
N ALA A 9 2.79 -8.01 -10.60
CA ALA A 9 3.85 -7.49 -9.77
C ALA A 9 4.24 -6.09 -10.29
N VAL A 10 3.56 -5.05 -9.78
CA VAL A 10 4.01 -3.68 -10.01
C VAL A 10 5.38 -3.51 -9.34
N LYS A 11 6.35 -3.23 -10.20
CA LYS A 11 7.75 -3.03 -9.86
C LYS A 11 7.91 -1.55 -9.51
N ASP A 12 8.31 -1.24 -8.29
CA ASP A 12 8.74 0.10 -7.88
C ASP A 12 10.00 0.48 -8.68
N ARG A 13 9.79 1.05 -9.86
CA ARG A 13 10.82 1.66 -10.69
C ARG A 13 10.87 3.14 -10.36
N PRO A 14 12.02 3.71 -9.93
CA PRO A 14 12.16 5.15 -9.87
C PRO A 14 12.30 5.66 -11.31
N SER A 15 11.16 5.94 -11.94
CA SER A 15 11.10 6.60 -13.25
C SER A 15 11.20 8.10 -13.05
N THR A 16 12.29 8.68 -13.55
CA THR A 16 12.51 10.11 -13.73
C THR A 16 11.47 10.70 -14.68
N ALA A 17 10.26 10.97 -14.18
CA ALA A 17 9.24 11.81 -14.82
C ALA A 17 8.16 12.20 -13.79
N SER A 18 8.17 13.47 -13.36
CA SER A 18 7.04 14.22 -12.78
C SER A 18 6.04 13.42 -11.92
N SER A 19 6.50 12.85 -10.79
CA SER A 19 5.64 12.03 -9.91
C SER A 19 5.01 12.87 -8.77
N THR A 20 4.08 13.75 -9.13
CA THR A 20 3.18 14.44 -8.17
C THR A 20 2.26 13.44 -7.42
N GLN A 21 2.24 12.17 -7.87
CA GLN A 21 1.56 11.04 -7.24
C GLN A 21 2.07 10.69 -5.83
N HIS A 22 3.23 11.21 -5.42
CA HIS A 22 3.72 11.14 -4.05
C HIS A 22 3.18 12.29 -3.18
N ILE A 23 2.76 13.40 -3.79
CA ILE A 23 2.28 14.59 -3.06
C ILE A 23 0.82 14.36 -2.69
N PRO A 24 0.45 14.35 -1.39
CA PRO A 24 -0.91 14.08 -0.96
C PRO A 24 -1.87 15.18 -1.40
N CYS A 25 -3.04 14.78 -1.89
CA CYS A 25 -4.08 15.69 -2.33
C CYS A 25 -4.74 16.40 -1.14
N LYS A 26 -4.53 17.72 -1.03
CA LYS A 26 -5.14 18.55 0.04
C LYS A 26 -6.68 18.54 -0.01
N PHE A 27 -7.26 18.50 -1.21
CA PHE A 27 -8.72 18.49 -1.38
C PHE A 27 -9.34 17.12 -1.10
N TYR A 28 -8.61 16.03 -1.33
CA TYR A 28 -9.10 14.68 -1.03
C TYR A 28 -9.21 14.45 0.47
N ARG A 29 -8.22 14.94 1.23
CA ARG A 29 -8.25 14.92 2.70
C ARG A 29 -9.44 15.70 3.29
N SER A 30 -9.90 16.75 2.61
CA SER A 30 -11.10 17.51 3.00
C SER A 30 -12.40 16.96 2.37
N GLY A 31 -12.34 15.89 1.57
CA GLY A 31 -13.51 15.33 0.87
C GLY A 31 -14.04 16.18 -0.29
N GLN A 32 -13.28 17.17 -0.75
CA GLN A 32 -13.66 18.12 -1.81
C GLN A 32 -13.00 17.82 -3.16
N CYS A 33 -12.24 16.72 -3.27
CA CYS A 33 -11.59 16.39 -4.53
C CYS A 33 -12.60 15.85 -5.56
N GLN A 34 -12.81 16.59 -6.64
CA GLN A 34 -13.66 16.18 -7.77
C GLN A 34 -12.93 15.32 -8.80
N ALA A 35 -11.60 15.19 -8.70
CA ALA A 35 -10.80 14.46 -9.68
C ALA A 35 -10.86 12.93 -9.51
N GLY A 36 -11.30 12.43 -8.34
CA GLY A 36 -11.39 10.99 -8.05
C GLY A 36 -10.06 10.27 -8.31
N ASP A 37 -10.12 9.12 -8.97
CA ASP A 37 -8.95 8.31 -9.34
C ASP A 37 -8.05 8.95 -10.43
N LYS A 38 -8.49 10.03 -11.07
CA LYS A 38 -7.72 10.77 -12.08
C LYS A 38 -6.93 11.94 -11.49
N CYS A 39 -6.86 12.04 -10.16
CA CYS A 39 -6.13 13.12 -9.51
C CYS A 39 -4.62 13.02 -9.82
N SER A 40 -4.00 14.17 -10.11
CA SER A 40 -2.55 14.26 -10.28
C SER A 40 -1.78 14.14 -8.96
N PHE A 41 -2.51 14.19 -7.83
CA PHE A 41 -2.00 14.12 -6.46
C PHE A 41 -2.43 12.80 -5.81
N SER A 42 -1.66 12.33 -4.83
CA SER A 42 -1.92 11.07 -4.13
C SER A 42 -3.22 11.11 -3.34
N HIS A 43 -4.10 10.14 -3.60
CA HIS A 43 -5.25 9.79 -2.77
C HIS A 43 -4.94 8.58 -1.87
N ALA A 44 -3.65 8.30 -1.61
CA ALA A 44 -3.26 7.21 -0.72
C ALA A 44 -3.79 7.50 0.70
N THR A 45 -4.92 6.90 1.04
CA THR A 45 -5.54 6.95 2.37
C THR A 45 -4.72 6.13 3.34
N GLU A 46 -3.52 6.60 3.71
CA GLU A 46 -2.67 6.09 4.80
C GLU A 46 -2.84 4.57 5.04
N GLN A 47 -2.87 3.77 3.98
CA GLN A 47 -2.83 2.32 4.12
C GLN A 47 -1.37 2.09 4.37
N PRO A 48 -0.97 1.70 5.59
CA PRO A 48 0.43 1.50 5.84
C PRO A 48 0.90 0.48 4.80
N ALA A 49 1.92 0.87 4.05
CA ALA A 49 2.61 -0.01 3.11
C ALA A 49 3.18 -1.27 3.80
N SER A 50 3.09 -1.32 5.13
CA SER A 50 3.46 -2.43 5.99
C SER A 50 2.22 -3.17 6.49
N PRO A 51 2.22 -4.52 6.45
CA PRO A 51 1.15 -5.30 7.04
C PRO A 51 1.00 -4.92 8.51
N LEU A 52 -0.23 -4.59 8.90
CA LEU A 52 -0.60 -4.23 10.26
C LEU A 52 -0.32 -5.37 11.23
N TYR A 53 -0.09 -6.60 10.74
CA TYR A 53 0.10 -7.82 11.51
C TYR A 53 1.43 -8.49 11.18
N CYS A 54 1.93 -9.30 12.12
CA CYS A 54 3.14 -10.07 11.93
C CYS A 54 2.95 -11.20 10.92
N LYS A 55 3.42 -10.98 9.69
CA LYS A 55 3.36 -12.00 8.62
C LYS A 55 4.08 -13.30 8.99
N TYR A 56 5.15 -13.24 9.78
CA TYR A 56 5.89 -14.41 10.24
C TYR A 56 5.11 -15.21 11.28
N TYR A 57 4.34 -14.54 12.14
CA TYR A 57 3.48 -15.19 13.12
C TYR A 57 2.29 -15.86 12.46
N ALA A 58 1.64 -15.17 11.51
CA ALA A 58 0.55 -15.75 10.71
C ALA A 58 0.99 -17.03 9.97
N LYS A 59 2.27 -17.14 9.63
CA LYS A 59 2.86 -18.32 8.99
C LYS A 59 3.41 -19.35 9.99
N GLY A 60 3.41 -19.08 11.29
CA GLY A 60 3.94 -19.96 12.34
C GLY A 60 5.47 -19.95 12.51
N HIS A 61 6.16 -18.97 11.94
CA HIS A 61 7.64 -18.88 11.92
C HIS A 61 8.19 -17.62 12.61
N CYS A 62 7.42 -16.99 13.49
CA CYS A 62 7.88 -15.79 14.21
C CYS A 62 8.91 -16.13 15.28
N LYS A 63 10.15 -15.65 15.11
CA LYS A 63 11.26 -15.84 16.06
C LYS A 63 11.20 -14.95 17.30
N PHE A 64 10.37 -13.91 17.27
CA PHE A 64 10.29 -12.90 18.33
C PHE A 64 9.23 -13.22 19.39
N GLY A 65 8.34 -14.19 19.12
CA GLY A 65 7.29 -14.60 20.04
C GLY A 65 6.49 -13.40 20.58
N SER A 66 6.27 -13.36 21.89
CA SER A 66 5.52 -12.30 22.56
C SER A 66 6.20 -10.92 22.56
N LYS A 67 7.44 -10.81 22.07
CA LYS A 67 8.19 -9.55 21.96
C LYS A 67 8.28 -9.04 20.52
N CYS A 68 7.45 -9.57 19.62
CA CYS A 68 7.45 -9.14 18.22
C CYS A 68 7.04 -7.67 18.09
N ALA A 69 7.74 -6.93 17.24
CA ALA A 69 7.43 -5.53 16.93
C ALA A 69 6.13 -5.35 16.14
N LEU A 70 5.60 -6.44 15.57
CA LEU A 70 4.33 -6.46 14.83
C LEU A 70 3.30 -7.27 15.62
N PRO A 71 2.00 -6.89 15.59
CA PRO A 71 1.00 -7.57 16.40
C PRO A 71 0.70 -8.98 15.88
N HIS A 72 0.48 -9.88 16.83
CA HIS A 72 0.11 -11.27 16.62
C HIS A 72 -1.40 -11.38 16.79
N ILE A 73 -2.14 -11.25 15.68
CA ILE A 73 -3.61 -11.43 15.62
C ILE A 73 -3.95 -12.72 14.89
#